data_AF-A0A2D6UHA7-F1
#
_entry.id   AF-A0A2D6UHA7-F1
#
_cell.length_a   1.000
_cell.length_b   1.000
_cell.length_c   1.000
_cell.angle_alpha   90.00
_cell.angle_beta   90.00
_cell.angle_gamma   90.00
#
_symmetry.space_group_name_H-M   'P 1'
#
loop_
_entity.id
_entity.type
_entity.pdbx_description
1 polymer ?
#
loop_
_entity_poly.entity_id
_entity_poly.type
_entity_poly.pdbx_seq_one_letter_code
_entity_poly.pdbx_strand_id
1 'polypeptide(L)'
;MPFEWNMDYFSLSGYASVMALVLVFTLWFIHFIFKPQQIVCYLAMGMAIMAFSLGKHNSLTYVNKIQPDRSQQKAELEAKIAAEQQAVLDQRGEQVAQIRFAEDAEDEFLDRAGLDDEDLENLDNIREELTPDWKREKKKRSASTEGSEGEGMDTAAIEESAETEPIVMLEADLMRANHFDYWNLQISKWCMGLGLLIILYDYIRRHNRYESAYFPLKIPSALANLVTPYPSVVDRSSKPRRSVPDELVWLTKRGDPFVYFSSNSANTKEVDEALVSFFGKKKNSLQIIKTGTSAFTDNFAFESWWFGRSSVIVESKERSESMIGSFLDLLEGRSSTRARVRQTAHLVWDLDSPIPNEIKNRLEQLAARTGFSLLLCKNYE
;
A
#
# COMPACT_ATOMS: atom_id res chain seq x y z
N MET A 1 -10.94 -32.06 10.11
CA MET A 1 -11.58 -32.33 8.80
C MET A 1 -10.49 -32.23 7.76
N PRO A 2 -10.31 -33.24 6.89
CA PRO A 2 -9.42 -33.08 5.75
C PRO A 2 -9.92 -31.90 4.91
N PHE A 3 -9.02 -30.98 4.58
CA PHE A 3 -9.28 -29.95 3.58
C PHE A 3 -9.39 -30.69 2.25
N GLU A 4 -10.60 -31.09 1.84
CA GLU A 4 -10.84 -31.48 0.46
C GLU A 4 -10.74 -30.21 -0.38
N TRP A 5 -9.60 -30.06 -1.06
CA TRP A 5 -9.38 -28.98 -2.03
C TRP A 5 -10.32 -29.23 -3.20
N ASN A 6 -11.55 -28.74 -3.09
CA ASN A 6 -12.48 -28.81 -4.21
C ASN A 6 -12.03 -27.79 -5.26
N MET A 7 -11.44 -28.29 -6.34
CA MET A 7 -10.97 -27.48 -7.46
C MET A 7 -12.10 -26.70 -8.15
N ASP A 8 -13.36 -27.00 -7.81
CA ASP A 8 -14.54 -26.32 -8.35
C ASP A 8 -14.78 -24.95 -7.70
N TYR A 9 -14.17 -24.65 -6.55
CA TYR A 9 -14.36 -23.33 -5.89
C TYR A 9 -13.41 -22.25 -6.39
N PHE A 10 -12.22 -22.63 -6.87
CA PHE A 10 -11.18 -21.69 -7.28
C PHE A 10 -10.44 -22.22 -8.51
N SER A 11 -10.16 -21.31 -9.45
CA SER A 11 -9.18 -21.61 -10.48
C SER A 11 -7.78 -21.78 -9.88
N LEU A 12 -6.85 -22.33 -10.65
CA LEU A 12 -5.42 -22.39 -10.27
C LEU A 12 -4.88 -21.02 -9.83
N SER A 13 -5.35 -19.94 -10.44
CA SER A 13 -4.95 -18.57 -10.07
C SER A 13 -5.49 -18.13 -8.70
N GLY A 14 -6.70 -18.56 -8.32
CA GLY A 14 -7.27 -18.34 -7.00
C GLY A 14 -6.48 -19.06 -5.91
N TYR A 15 -6.12 -20.32 -6.15
CA TYR A 15 -5.28 -21.08 -5.23
C TYR A 15 -3.85 -20.51 -5.12
N ALA A 16 -3.27 -20.09 -6.24
CA ALA A 16 -1.98 -19.40 -6.23
C ALA A 16 -2.02 -18.10 -5.42
N SER A 17 -3.13 -17.35 -5.48
CA SER A 17 -3.36 -16.16 -4.65
C SER A 17 -3.37 -16.49 -3.16
N VAL A 18 -4.10 -17.52 -2.74
CA VAL A 18 -4.15 -17.96 -1.33
C VAL A 18 -2.78 -18.44 -0.84
N MET A 19 -2.05 -19.22 -1.66
CA MET A 19 -0.68 -19.66 -1.34
C MET A 19 0.28 -18.47 -1.19
N ALA A 20 0.15 -17.46 -2.05
CA ALA A 20 0.91 -16.23 -1.93
C ALA A 20 0.61 -15.50 -0.61
N LEU A 21 -0.65 -15.44 -0.17
CA LEU A 21 -1.01 -14.88 1.15
C LEU A 21 -0.36 -15.65 2.31
N VAL A 22 -0.39 -16.98 2.28
CA VAL A 22 0.29 -17.81 3.30
C VAL A 22 1.79 -17.48 3.34
N LEU A 23 2.41 -17.28 2.18
CA LEU A 23 3.81 -16.87 2.09
C LEU A 23 4.04 -15.47 2.68
N VAL A 24 3.15 -14.50 2.45
CA VAL A 24 3.22 -13.16 3.06
C VAL A 24 3.30 -13.25 4.59
N PHE A 25 2.39 -14.00 5.21
CA PHE A 25 2.37 -14.17 6.66
C PHE A 25 3.63 -14.88 7.17
N THR A 26 4.11 -15.88 6.43
CA THR A 26 5.35 -16.61 6.76
C THR A 26 6.56 -15.67 6.69
N LEU A 27 6.66 -14.83 5.67
CA LEU A 27 7.74 -13.86 5.52
C LEU A 27 7.71 -12.80 6.63
N TRP A 28 6.53 -12.29 7.00
CA TRP A 28 6.42 -11.39 8.15
C TRP A 28 6.80 -12.05 9.46
N PHE A 29 6.37 -13.30 9.68
CA PHE A 29 6.77 -14.07 10.86
C PHE A 29 8.30 -14.22 10.94
N ILE A 30 8.94 -14.58 9.82
CA ILE A 30 10.41 -14.65 9.72
C ILE A 30 11.05 -13.28 10.01
N HIS A 31 10.51 -12.20 9.46
CA HIS A 31 11.00 -10.83 9.69
C HIS A 31 10.98 -10.44 11.17
N PHE A 32 9.91 -10.80 11.90
CA PHE A 32 9.80 -10.48 13.31
C PHE A 32 10.68 -11.36 14.21
N ILE A 33 10.97 -12.61 13.83
CA ILE A 33 11.76 -13.55 14.63
C ILE A 33 13.27 -13.43 14.38
N PHE A 34 13.71 -13.48 13.12
CA PHE A 34 15.13 -13.69 12.78
C PHE A 34 15.93 -12.39 12.63
N LYS A 35 15.50 -11.34 13.33
CA LYS A 35 15.86 -9.92 13.13
C LYS A 35 15.21 -9.33 11.88
N PRO A 36 14.76 -8.07 11.95
CA PRO A 36 14.08 -7.41 10.85
C PRO A 36 15.04 -7.24 9.66
N GLN A 37 14.91 -8.11 8.66
CA GLN A 37 15.57 -7.96 7.37
C GLN A 37 14.62 -7.26 6.41
N GLN A 38 15.09 -6.20 5.76
CA GLN A 38 14.24 -5.36 4.90
C GLN A 38 13.82 -6.04 3.63
N ILE A 39 14.73 -6.83 3.06
CA ILE A 39 14.47 -7.60 1.86
C ILE A 39 13.23 -8.47 2.08
N VAL A 40 13.10 -9.07 3.28
CA VAL A 40 11.93 -9.88 3.64
C VAL A 40 10.64 -9.05 3.67
N CYS A 41 10.66 -7.81 4.20
CA CYS A 41 9.50 -6.92 4.16
C CYS A 41 9.09 -6.53 2.74
N TYR A 42 10.05 -6.18 1.89
CA TYR A 42 9.79 -5.80 0.50
C TYR A 42 9.29 -6.99 -0.31
N LEU A 43 9.86 -8.19 -0.10
CA LEU A 43 9.38 -9.42 -0.69
C LEU A 43 7.95 -9.75 -0.23
N ALA A 44 7.66 -9.64 1.06
CA ALA A 44 6.31 -9.85 1.58
C ALA A 44 5.30 -8.86 0.97
N MET A 45 5.67 -7.59 0.82
CA MET A 45 4.84 -6.61 0.13
C MET A 45 4.62 -6.98 -1.35
N GLY A 46 5.68 -7.36 -2.06
CA GLY A 46 5.59 -7.81 -3.45
C GLY A 46 4.66 -9.03 -3.61
N MET A 47 4.75 -9.99 -2.69
CA MET A 47 3.86 -11.16 -2.64
C MET A 47 2.40 -10.77 -2.34
N ALA A 48 2.15 -9.78 -1.47
CA ALA A 48 0.80 -9.30 -1.19
C ALA A 48 0.15 -8.64 -2.44
N ILE A 49 0.93 -7.84 -3.17
CA ILE A 49 0.48 -7.24 -4.44
C ILE A 49 0.20 -8.33 -5.48
N MET A 50 1.09 -9.33 -5.59
CA MET A 50 0.89 -10.47 -6.49
C MET A 50 -0.36 -11.28 -6.12
N ALA A 51 -0.56 -11.57 -4.83
CA ALA A 51 -1.74 -12.26 -4.33
C ALA A 51 -3.03 -11.50 -4.70
N PHE A 52 -3.03 -10.18 -4.52
CA PHE A 52 -4.16 -9.33 -4.90
C PHE A 52 -4.45 -9.39 -6.40
N SER A 53 -3.42 -9.25 -7.24
CA SER A 53 -3.56 -9.31 -8.71
C SER A 53 -4.09 -10.67 -9.18
N LEU A 54 -3.57 -11.77 -8.63
CA LEU A 54 -4.05 -13.13 -8.92
C LEU A 54 -5.48 -13.35 -8.44
N GLY A 55 -5.83 -12.86 -7.25
CA GLY A 55 -7.19 -12.93 -6.71
C GLY A 55 -8.16 -12.13 -7.58
N LYS A 56 -7.77 -10.93 -8.03
CA LYS A 56 -8.59 -10.11 -8.92
C LYS A 56 -8.77 -10.78 -10.28
N HIS A 57 -7.71 -11.38 -10.81
CA HIS A 57 -7.79 -12.15 -12.05
C HIS A 57 -8.77 -13.33 -11.90
N ASN A 58 -8.64 -14.14 -10.84
CA ASN A 58 -9.55 -15.25 -10.55
C ASN A 58 -11.01 -14.81 -10.43
N SER A 59 -11.25 -13.70 -9.71
CA SER A 59 -12.59 -13.13 -9.53
C SER A 59 -13.23 -12.80 -10.89
N LEU A 60 -12.47 -12.14 -11.77
CA LEU A 60 -12.94 -11.72 -13.10
C LEU A 60 -13.10 -12.89 -14.08
N THR A 61 -12.17 -13.84 -14.11
CA THR A 61 -12.15 -14.89 -15.14
C THR A 61 -12.89 -16.15 -14.77
N TYR A 62 -13.02 -16.45 -13.47
CA TYR A 62 -13.61 -17.71 -12.99
C TYR A 62 -14.88 -17.45 -12.17
N VAL A 63 -14.77 -16.74 -11.05
CA VAL A 63 -15.87 -16.65 -10.06
C VAL A 63 -17.09 -15.92 -10.63
N ASN A 64 -16.88 -14.82 -11.36
CA ASN A 64 -17.97 -14.10 -12.02
C ASN A 64 -18.66 -14.90 -13.13
N LYS A 65 -18.06 -15.98 -13.63
CA LYS A 65 -18.65 -16.85 -14.66
C LYS A 65 -19.49 -17.99 -14.07
N ILE A 66 -19.41 -18.22 -12.76
CA ILE A 66 -20.17 -19.26 -12.08
C ILE A 66 -21.66 -18.91 -12.13
N GLN A 67 -22.47 -19.85 -12.59
CA GLN A 67 -23.93 -19.74 -12.58
C GLN A 67 -24.55 -20.79 -11.65
N PRO A 68 -25.62 -20.45 -10.91
CA PRO A 68 -26.32 -21.42 -10.10
C PRO A 68 -26.97 -22.47 -11.01
N ASP A 69 -26.84 -23.74 -10.64
CA ASP A 69 -27.55 -24.83 -11.30
C ASP A 69 -29.05 -24.71 -11.05
N ARG A 70 -29.74 -24.23 -12.08
CA ARG A 70 -31.21 -24.09 -12.09
C ARG A 70 -31.86 -25.19 -12.91
N SER A 71 -31.17 -26.28 -13.23
CA SER A 71 -31.72 -27.39 -14.01
C SER A 71 -32.98 -27.97 -13.36
N GLN A 72 -32.96 -28.22 -12.05
CA GLN A 72 -34.13 -28.72 -11.30
C GLN A 72 -35.28 -27.72 -11.27
N GLN A 73 -34.99 -26.45 -10.98
CA GLN A 73 -36.01 -25.39 -10.98
C GLN A 73 -36.65 -25.18 -12.36
N LYS A 74 -35.87 -25.34 -13.44
CA LYS A 74 -36.39 -25.29 -14.82
C LYS A 74 -37.30 -26.49 -15.10
N ALA A 75 -36.89 -27.69 -14.75
CA ALA A 75 -37.69 -28.90 -14.95
C ALA A 75 -39.03 -28.85 -14.17
N GLU A 76 -39.01 -28.37 -12.92
CA GLU A 76 -40.22 -28.20 -12.12
C GLU A 76 -41.16 -27.13 -12.70
N LEU A 77 -40.61 -26.03 -13.22
CA LEU A 77 -41.41 -24.99 -13.87
C LEU A 77 -41.98 -25.44 -15.21
N GLU A 78 -41.21 -26.17 -16.01
CA GLU A 78 -41.69 -26.74 -17.27
C GLU A 78 -42.79 -27.78 -17.02
N ALA A 79 -42.65 -28.60 -15.97
CA ALA A 79 -43.69 -29.53 -15.55
C ALA A 79 -44.97 -28.79 -15.07
N LYS A 80 -44.84 -27.68 -14.35
CA LYS A 80 -45.99 -26.85 -13.93
C LYS A 80 -46.70 -26.19 -15.10
N ILE A 81 -45.94 -25.58 -16.02
CA ILE A 81 -46.48 -24.96 -17.23
C ILE A 81 -47.19 -26.02 -18.09
N ALA A 82 -46.58 -27.20 -18.28
CA ALA A 82 -47.20 -28.29 -19.02
C ALA A 82 -48.47 -28.81 -18.34
N ALA A 83 -48.48 -28.93 -17.00
CA ALA A 83 -49.65 -29.38 -16.25
C ALA A 83 -50.80 -28.36 -16.30
N GLU A 84 -50.52 -27.06 -16.21
CA GLU A 84 -51.53 -26.00 -16.33
C GLU A 84 -52.05 -25.89 -17.77
N GLN A 85 -51.18 -26.02 -18.78
CA GLN A 85 -51.60 -26.11 -20.18
C GLN A 85 -52.53 -27.30 -20.40
N GLN A 86 -52.17 -28.48 -19.86
CA GLN A 86 -53.03 -29.66 -19.96
C GLN A 86 -54.37 -29.44 -19.23
N ALA A 87 -54.38 -28.80 -18.06
CA ALA A 87 -55.61 -28.52 -17.33
C ALA A 87 -56.55 -27.55 -18.09
N VAL A 88 -56.01 -26.54 -18.77
CA VAL A 88 -56.79 -25.64 -19.63
C VAL A 88 -57.37 -26.41 -20.82
N LEU A 89 -56.57 -27.28 -21.46
CA LEU A 89 -57.04 -28.12 -22.57
C LEU A 89 -58.11 -29.12 -22.12
N ASP A 90 -57.97 -29.74 -20.95
CA ASP A 90 -58.93 -30.71 -20.40
C ASP A 90 -60.26 -30.03 -20.01
N GLN A 91 -60.21 -28.81 -19.44
CA GLN A 91 -61.41 -28.00 -19.17
C GLN A 91 -62.16 -27.61 -20.46
N ARG A 92 -61.43 -27.38 -21.56
CA ARG A 92 -62.03 -27.15 -22.88
C ARG A 92 -62.48 -28.42 -23.58
N GLY A 93 -61.88 -29.58 -23.33
CA GLY A 93 -62.37 -30.86 -23.83
C GLY A 93 -63.83 -31.13 -23.47
N GLU A 94 -64.29 -30.60 -22.33
CA GLU A 94 -65.71 -30.65 -21.91
C GLU A 94 -66.60 -29.60 -22.62
N GLN A 95 -66.05 -28.47 -23.08
CA GLN A 95 -66.81 -27.39 -23.75
C GLN A 95 -66.79 -27.47 -25.29
N VAL A 96 -65.72 -28.02 -25.87
CA VAL A 96 -65.48 -28.17 -27.33
C VAL A 96 -65.75 -29.60 -27.78
N ALA A 97 -66.66 -30.30 -27.11
CA ALA A 97 -67.28 -31.47 -27.70
C ALA A 97 -68.28 -30.99 -28.78
N GLN A 98 -67.92 -31.20 -30.05
CA GLN A 98 -68.80 -31.23 -31.26
C GLN A 98 -68.70 -30.10 -32.29
N ILE A 99 -67.51 -29.77 -32.80
CA ILE A 99 -67.40 -29.42 -34.22
C ILE A 99 -66.24 -30.21 -34.83
N ARG A 100 -66.57 -31.36 -35.43
CA ARG A 100 -65.66 -32.10 -36.31
C ARG A 100 -66.02 -31.77 -37.74
N PHE A 101 -65.11 -31.16 -38.48
CA PHE A 101 -65.21 -31.13 -39.93
C PHE A 101 -64.74 -32.49 -40.47
N ALA A 102 -65.37 -32.97 -41.53
CA ALA A 102 -65.14 -34.33 -42.05
C ALA A 102 -63.74 -34.52 -42.70
N GLU A 103 -62.93 -33.47 -42.78
CA GLU A 103 -61.61 -33.46 -43.43
C GLU A 103 -60.42 -33.46 -42.45
N ASP A 104 -60.62 -33.26 -41.14
CA ASP A 104 -59.51 -33.15 -40.18
C ASP A 104 -59.03 -34.53 -39.68
N ALA A 105 -57.70 -34.71 -39.58
CA ALA A 105 -57.07 -35.94 -39.07
C ALA A 105 -57.11 -36.03 -37.52
N GLU A 106 -56.99 -37.25 -36.97
CA GLU A 106 -57.07 -37.50 -35.50
C GLU A 106 -55.98 -36.77 -34.69
N ASP A 107 -54.89 -36.35 -35.33
CA ASP A 107 -53.73 -35.67 -34.77
C ASP A 107 -53.68 -34.15 -35.03
N GLU A 108 -54.62 -33.60 -35.82
CA GLU A 108 -54.64 -32.18 -36.23
C GLU A 108 -55.59 -31.30 -35.38
N PHE A 109 -56.31 -31.88 -34.42
CA PHE A 109 -57.34 -31.19 -33.62
C PHE A 109 -56.79 -30.13 -32.63
N LEU A 110 -55.48 -30.02 -32.47
CA LEU A 110 -54.84 -29.31 -31.35
C LEU A 110 -53.66 -28.42 -31.77
N ASP A 111 -53.69 -27.86 -32.98
CA ASP A 111 -52.78 -26.75 -33.31
C ASP A 111 -53.34 -25.41 -32.80
N ARG A 112 -52.42 -24.49 -32.47
CA ARG A 112 -52.70 -23.12 -31.95
C ARG A 112 -53.74 -22.32 -32.75
N ALA A 113 -54.05 -22.75 -33.97
CA ALA A 113 -55.06 -22.18 -34.85
C ALA A 113 -56.52 -22.42 -34.39
N GLY A 114 -56.77 -23.38 -33.47
CA GLY A 114 -58.09 -23.64 -32.88
C GLY A 114 -58.39 -22.89 -31.58
N LEU A 115 -57.46 -22.09 -31.08
CA LEU A 115 -57.62 -21.26 -29.89
C LEU A 115 -58.13 -19.88 -30.31
N ASP A 116 -59.08 -19.33 -29.57
CA ASP A 116 -59.50 -17.94 -29.77
C ASP A 116 -58.49 -16.97 -29.15
N ASP A 117 -58.60 -15.69 -29.50
CA ASP A 117 -57.68 -14.65 -29.04
C ASP A 117 -57.69 -14.53 -27.51
N GLU A 118 -58.83 -14.78 -26.84
CA GLU A 118 -58.95 -14.77 -25.38
C GLU A 118 -58.18 -15.93 -24.71
N ASP A 119 -58.18 -17.12 -25.31
CA ASP A 119 -57.40 -18.25 -24.83
C ASP A 119 -55.90 -18.06 -25.05
N LEU A 120 -55.52 -17.49 -26.21
CA LEU A 120 -54.12 -17.17 -26.48
C LEU A 120 -53.62 -16.12 -25.49
N GLU A 121 -54.43 -15.11 -25.18
CA GLU A 121 -54.14 -14.15 -24.12
C GLU A 121 -54.07 -14.83 -22.73
N ASN A 122 -54.97 -15.76 -22.40
CA ASN A 122 -54.89 -16.49 -21.13
C ASN A 122 -53.65 -17.37 -21.02
N LEU A 123 -53.27 -18.09 -22.08
CA LEU A 123 -52.06 -18.89 -22.11
C LEU A 123 -50.79 -18.03 -22.04
N ASP A 124 -50.79 -16.89 -22.72
CA ASP A 124 -49.68 -15.94 -22.65
C ASP A 124 -49.62 -15.25 -21.28
N ASN A 125 -50.77 -14.95 -20.65
CA ASN A 125 -50.87 -14.44 -19.27
C ASN A 125 -50.38 -15.47 -18.25
N ILE A 126 -50.78 -16.74 -18.36
CA ILE A 126 -50.29 -17.84 -17.51
C ILE A 126 -48.77 -17.99 -17.67
N ARG A 127 -48.29 -17.96 -18.92
CA ARG A 127 -46.85 -18.03 -19.20
C ARG A 127 -46.12 -16.82 -18.63
N GLU A 128 -46.71 -15.64 -18.71
CA GLU A 128 -46.15 -14.40 -18.16
C GLU A 128 -46.16 -14.39 -16.63
N GLU A 129 -47.22 -14.89 -15.99
CA GLU A 129 -47.40 -15.01 -14.54
C GLU A 129 -46.47 -16.06 -13.91
N LEU A 130 -46.30 -17.21 -14.57
CA LEU A 130 -45.37 -18.28 -14.18
C LEU A 130 -43.92 -18.00 -14.58
N THR A 131 -43.64 -16.93 -15.35
CA THR A 131 -42.25 -16.59 -15.65
C THR A 131 -41.51 -16.27 -14.35
N PRO A 132 -40.45 -17.01 -13.98
CA PRO A 132 -39.77 -16.80 -12.71
C PRO A 132 -39.09 -15.42 -12.66
N ASP A 133 -39.03 -14.83 -11.47
CA ASP A 133 -38.60 -13.44 -11.25
C ASP A 133 -37.20 -13.14 -11.80
N TRP A 134 -36.31 -14.12 -11.84
CA TRP A 134 -34.98 -13.94 -12.42
C TRP A 134 -34.98 -13.75 -13.95
N LYS A 135 -35.95 -14.34 -14.69
CA LYS A 135 -36.13 -14.08 -16.12
C LYS A 135 -36.73 -12.68 -16.33
N ARG A 136 -37.64 -12.26 -15.44
CA ARG A 136 -38.21 -10.90 -15.44
C ARG A 136 -37.16 -9.84 -15.13
N GLU A 137 -36.30 -10.06 -14.14
CA GLU A 137 -35.17 -9.17 -13.81
C GLU A 137 -34.16 -9.07 -14.94
N LYS A 138 -33.82 -10.18 -15.60
CA LYS A 138 -32.90 -10.16 -16.75
C LYS A 138 -33.50 -9.34 -17.91
N LYS A 139 -34.80 -9.51 -18.20
CA LYS A 139 -35.54 -8.75 -19.22
C LYS A 139 -35.61 -7.25 -18.87
N LYS A 140 -35.80 -6.91 -17.59
CA LYS A 140 -35.75 -5.52 -17.08
C LYS A 140 -34.35 -4.90 -17.20
N ARG A 141 -33.28 -5.62 -16.83
CA ARG A 141 -31.89 -5.13 -16.98
C ARG A 141 -31.49 -4.89 -18.43
N SER A 142 -31.97 -5.72 -19.36
CA SER A 142 -31.75 -5.50 -20.81
C SER A 142 -32.62 -4.38 -21.40
N ALA A 143 -33.71 -3.99 -20.74
CA ALA A 143 -34.59 -2.91 -21.19
C ALA A 143 -34.23 -1.54 -20.58
N SER A 144 -33.43 -1.50 -19.50
CA SER A 144 -33.08 -0.27 -18.78
C SER A 144 -31.79 0.42 -19.26
N THR A 145 -31.14 -0.05 -20.32
CA THR A 145 -29.88 0.53 -20.82
C THR A 145 -30.11 1.60 -21.90
N GLU A 146 -30.85 2.65 -21.57
CA GLU A 146 -30.87 3.90 -22.36
C GLU A 146 -30.63 5.17 -21.52
N GLY A 147 -30.35 5.06 -20.22
CA GLY A 147 -30.01 6.26 -19.45
C GLY A 147 -29.72 6.01 -17.97
N SER A 148 -28.48 5.70 -17.63
CA SER A 148 -27.97 5.87 -16.28
C SER A 148 -26.44 5.88 -16.30
N GLU A 149 -25.86 7.07 -16.36
CA GLU A 149 -24.47 7.31 -15.96
C GLU A 149 -24.35 7.09 -14.44
N GLY A 150 -23.79 5.95 -14.04
CA GLY A 150 -23.52 5.61 -12.64
C GLY A 150 -22.44 4.54 -12.54
N GLU A 151 -21.25 4.96 -12.12
CA GLU A 151 -20.09 4.18 -11.65
C GLU A 151 -19.94 2.73 -12.16
N GLY A 152 -19.34 2.62 -13.35
CA GLY A 152 -18.14 1.78 -13.56
C GLY A 152 -18.22 0.30 -13.17
N MET A 153 -19.26 -0.40 -13.60
CA MET A 153 -19.13 -1.84 -13.88
C MET A 153 -18.68 -1.93 -15.34
N ASP A 154 -17.41 -2.30 -15.57
CA ASP A 154 -16.82 -2.45 -16.91
C ASP A 154 -17.62 -3.47 -17.75
N THR A 155 -18.64 -3.00 -18.47
CA THR A 155 -19.42 -3.76 -19.44
C THR A 155 -18.57 -4.16 -20.66
N ALA A 156 -17.45 -3.49 -20.89
CA ALA A 156 -16.49 -3.83 -21.93
C ALA A 156 -15.85 -5.22 -21.74
N ALA A 157 -15.74 -5.73 -20.50
CA ALA A 157 -15.22 -7.07 -20.24
C ALA A 157 -16.25 -8.20 -20.44
N ILE A 158 -17.54 -7.85 -20.61
CA ILE A 158 -18.62 -8.83 -20.75
C ILE A 158 -18.80 -9.25 -22.22
N GLU A 159 -18.61 -8.34 -23.18
CA GLU A 159 -18.77 -8.66 -24.60
C GLU A 159 -17.68 -9.59 -25.16
N GLU A 160 -16.46 -9.54 -24.63
CA GLU A 160 -15.36 -10.44 -25.05
C GLU A 160 -15.43 -11.83 -24.41
N SER A 161 -16.40 -12.07 -23.52
CA SER A 161 -16.54 -13.31 -22.74
C SER A 161 -17.63 -14.27 -23.22
N ALA A 162 -18.28 -13.96 -24.36
CA ALA A 162 -19.40 -14.73 -24.91
C ALA A 162 -19.04 -16.13 -25.42
N GLU A 163 -17.76 -16.48 -25.52
CA GLU A 163 -17.30 -17.79 -26.05
C GLU A 163 -16.95 -18.84 -24.98
N THR A 164 -16.96 -18.51 -23.68
CA THR A 164 -16.62 -19.50 -22.63
C THR A 164 -17.88 -20.08 -21.98
N GLU A 165 -17.99 -21.40 -21.95
CA GLU A 165 -19.10 -22.12 -21.31
C GLU A 165 -19.25 -21.73 -19.83
N PRO A 166 -20.48 -21.43 -19.35
CA PRO A 166 -20.72 -21.09 -17.96
C PRO A 166 -20.48 -22.30 -17.05
N ILE A 167 -19.77 -22.08 -15.93
CA ILE A 167 -19.55 -23.13 -14.94
C ILE A 167 -20.79 -23.22 -14.07
N VAL A 168 -21.47 -24.36 -14.12
CA VAL A 168 -22.72 -24.60 -13.39
C VAL A 168 -22.43 -25.31 -12.08
N MET A 169 -22.88 -24.77 -10.95
CA MET A 169 -22.73 -25.40 -9.63
C MET A 169 -23.94 -25.17 -8.73
N LEU A 170 -24.09 -25.98 -7.69
CA LEU A 170 -25.14 -25.82 -6.69
C LEU A 170 -25.08 -24.42 -6.04
N GLU A 171 -26.23 -23.85 -5.71
CA GLU A 171 -26.33 -22.49 -5.15
C GLU A 171 -25.53 -22.32 -3.86
N ALA A 172 -25.54 -23.35 -2.99
CA ALA A 172 -24.75 -23.36 -1.77
C ALA A 172 -23.23 -23.27 -2.03
N ASP A 173 -22.77 -23.90 -3.11
CA ASP A 173 -21.36 -23.91 -3.52
C ASP A 173 -20.95 -22.60 -4.19
N LEU A 174 -21.84 -22.02 -5.00
CA LEU A 174 -21.67 -20.68 -5.57
C LEU A 174 -21.52 -19.63 -4.46
N MET A 175 -22.36 -19.69 -3.44
CA MET A 175 -22.30 -18.75 -2.32
C MET A 175 -20.99 -18.89 -1.53
N ARG A 176 -20.48 -20.12 -1.35
CA ARG A 176 -19.16 -20.35 -0.74
C ARG A 176 -18.02 -19.82 -1.61
N ALA A 177 -18.03 -20.08 -2.92
CA ALA A 177 -17.02 -19.59 -3.85
C ALA A 177 -16.93 -18.06 -3.83
N ASN A 178 -18.08 -17.37 -3.92
CA ASN A 178 -18.16 -15.92 -3.80
C ASN A 178 -17.65 -15.41 -2.44
N HIS A 179 -17.98 -16.11 -1.35
CA HIS A 179 -17.52 -15.73 -0.02
C HIS A 179 -16.01 -15.86 0.12
N PHE A 180 -15.43 -16.97 -0.35
CA PHE A 180 -13.99 -17.18 -0.30
C PHE A 180 -13.24 -16.20 -1.20
N ASP A 181 -13.73 -15.91 -2.40
CA ASP A 181 -13.13 -14.90 -3.29
C ASP A 181 -13.15 -13.51 -2.66
N TYR A 182 -14.29 -13.12 -2.08
CA TYR A 182 -14.43 -11.87 -1.32
C TYR A 182 -13.39 -11.79 -0.19
N TRP A 183 -13.28 -12.83 0.64
CA TRP A 183 -12.31 -12.85 1.73
C TRP A 183 -10.87 -12.82 1.23
N ASN A 184 -10.55 -13.55 0.17
CA ASN A 184 -9.22 -13.56 -0.43
C ASN A 184 -8.80 -12.14 -0.87
N LEU A 185 -9.69 -11.44 -1.57
CA LEU A 185 -9.47 -10.05 -1.99
C LEU A 185 -9.37 -9.09 -0.80
N GLN A 186 -10.25 -9.21 0.19
CA GLN A 186 -10.22 -8.34 1.36
C GLN A 186 -8.95 -8.55 2.18
N ILE A 187 -8.59 -9.80 2.48
CA ILE A 187 -7.36 -10.14 3.21
C ILE A 187 -6.15 -9.62 2.44
N SER A 188 -6.11 -9.77 1.11
CA SER A 188 -5.03 -9.23 0.29
C SER A 188 -4.90 -7.70 0.42
N LYS A 189 -6.03 -6.96 0.39
CA LYS A 189 -6.04 -5.50 0.60
C LYS A 189 -5.52 -5.12 1.99
N TRP A 190 -6.00 -5.80 3.02
CA TRP A 190 -5.53 -5.61 4.39
C TRP A 190 -4.03 -5.90 4.52
N CYS A 191 -3.54 -6.97 3.90
CA CYS A 191 -2.13 -7.31 3.88
C CYS A 191 -1.28 -6.27 3.18
N MET A 192 -1.73 -5.69 2.06
CA MET A 192 -1.01 -4.58 1.41
C MET A 192 -0.94 -3.36 2.33
N GLY A 193 -2.07 -2.96 2.94
CA GLY A 193 -2.10 -1.84 3.88
C GLY A 193 -1.17 -2.05 5.09
N LEU A 194 -1.24 -3.22 5.71
CA LEU A 194 -0.39 -3.60 6.84
C LEU A 194 1.09 -3.67 6.44
N GLY A 195 1.41 -4.23 5.27
CA GLY A 195 2.76 -4.27 4.74
C GLY A 195 3.37 -2.88 4.57
N LEU A 196 2.57 -1.91 4.13
CA LEU A 196 3.01 -0.52 3.96
C LEU A 196 3.32 0.10 5.32
N LEU A 197 2.46 -0.13 6.30
CA LEU A 197 2.69 0.32 7.68
C LEU A 197 3.94 -0.31 8.29
N ILE A 198 4.19 -1.60 8.07
CA ILE A 198 5.40 -2.29 8.56
C ILE A 198 6.65 -1.69 7.91
N ILE A 199 6.64 -1.46 6.59
CA ILE A 199 7.76 -0.82 5.89
C ILE A 199 8.01 0.59 6.43
N LEU A 200 6.95 1.39 6.62
CA LEU A 200 7.06 2.73 7.17
C LEU A 200 7.61 2.71 8.60
N TYR A 201 7.14 1.78 9.43
CA TYR A 201 7.62 1.60 10.79
C TYR A 201 9.10 1.17 10.83
N ASP A 202 9.50 0.18 10.03
CA ASP A 202 10.91 -0.24 9.92
C ASP A 202 11.79 0.91 9.43
N TYR A 203 11.30 1.70 8.47
CA TYR A 203 12.00 2.89 7.99
C TYR A 203 12.20 3.92 9.12
N ILE A 204 11.15 4.29 9.85
CA ILE A 204 11.24 5.26 10.97
C ILE A 204 12.19 4.74 12.05
N ARG A 205 12.11 3.45 12.38
CA ARG A 205 12.99 2.79 13.36
C ARG A 205 14.48 2.84 12.98
N ARG A 206 14.79 2.88 11.68
CA ARG A 206 16.17 2.96 11.18
C ARG A 206 16.61 4.37 10.83
N HIS A 207 15.69 5.32 10.78
CA HIS A 207 15.94 6.68 10.31
C HIS A 207 17.08 7.39 11.06
N ASN A 208 17.21 7.13 12.36
CA ASN A 208 18.22 7.73 13.23
C ASN A 208 19.45 6.85 13.49
N ARG A 209 19.51 5.66 12.87
CA ARG A 209 20.66 4.76 12.98
C ARG A 209 21.62 5.00 11.83
N TYR A 210 22.82 5.49 12.15
CA TYR A 210 23.85 5.86 11.18
C TYR A 210 24.11 4.77 10.13
N GLU A 211 24.32 3.53 10.56
CA GLU A 211 24.68 2.41 9.67
C GLU A 211 23.53 1.93 8.78
N SER A 212 22.30 2.07 9.25
CA SER A 212 21.10 1.49 8.62
C SER A 212 20.16 2.51 8.02
N ALA A 213 20.45 3.82 8.02
CA ALA A 213 19.59 4.79 7.36
C ALA A 213 19.75 4.70 5.83
N TYR A 214 18.65 4.64 5.07
CA TYR A 214 18.69 4.45 3.60
C TYR A 214 18.48 5.76 2.85
N PHE A 215 17.29 6.34 3.00
CA PHE A 215 16.87 7.52 2.27
C PHE A 215 16.71 8.71 3.24
N PRO A 216 17.18 9.92 2.90
CA PRO A 216 16.96 11.11 3.72
C PRO A 216 15.56 11.67 3.43
N LEU A 217 14.51 11.10 4.06
CA LEU A 217 13.21 11.76 4.07
C LEU A 217 13.25 12.94 5.04
N LYS A 218 12.64 14.05 4.65
CA LYS A 218 12.40 15.20 5.53
C LYS A 218 11.29 14.86 6.51
N ILE A 219 11.64 14.15 7.56
CA ILE A 219 10.74 13.86 8.68
C ILE A 219 11.11 14.82 9.81
N PRO A 220 10.13 15.50 10.45
CA PRO A 220 10.40 16.25 11.66
C PRO A 220 11.14 15.39 12.68
N SER A 221 12.33 15.81 13.13
CA SER A 221 13.14 14.98 14.03
C SER A 221 12.40 14.61 15.31
N ALA A 222 11.44 15.43 15.77
CA ALA A 222 10.57 15.09 16.90
C ALA A 222 9.80 13.78 16.70
N LEU A 223 9.30 13.50 15.49
CA LEU A 223 8.60 12.25 15.17
C LEU A 223 9.57 11.07 15.10
N ALA A 224 10.71 11.25 14.42
CA ALA A 224 11.72 10.20 14.32
C ALA A 224 12.30 9.84 15.70
N ASN A 225 12.57 10.84 16.54
CA ASN A 225 13.12 10.68 17.88
C ASN A 225 12.12 10.05 18.87
N LEU A 226 10.80 10.10 18.60
CA LEU A 226 9.78 9.41 19.41
C LEU A 226 9.94 7.89 19.33
N VAL A 227 10.26 7.37 18.14
CA VAL A 227 10.36 5.93 17.88
C VAL A 227 11.80 5.44 18.06
N THR A 228 12.78 6.23 17.63
CA THR A 228 14.20 5.88 17.75
C THR A 228 14.99 7.14 18.05
N PRO A 229 15.29 7.41 19.33
CA PRO A 229 16.08 8.57 19.72
C PRO A 229 17.43 8.62 18.98
N TYR A 230 17.82 9.79 18.50
CA TYR A 230 19.15 9.96 17.92
C TYR A 230 20.21 9.89 19.04
N PRO A 231 21.28 9.10 18.88
CA PRO A 231 22.36 9.00 19.87
C PRO A 231 23.10 10.34 20.06
N SER A 232 23.48 10.67 21.30
CA SER A 232 24.20 11.91 21.62
C SER A 232 25.58 12.02 20.96
N VAL A 233 26.26 10.89 20.83
CA VAL A 233 27.56 10.75 20.18
C VAL A 233 27.48 9.61 19.18
N VAL A 234 27.96 9.86 17.97
CA VAL A 234 28.02 8.90 16.87
C VAL A 234 29.47 8.78 16.44
N ASP A 235 30.07 7.63 16.74
CA ASP A 235 31.37 7.27 16.20
C ASP A 235 31.17 6.66 14.82
N ARG A 236 31.87 7.21 13.83
CA ARG A 236 31.81 6.70 12.47
C ARG A 236 32.54 5.36 12.40
N SER A 237 31.85 4.32 11.93
CA SER A 237 32.44 3.00 11.75
C SER A 237 33.70 3.05 10.85
N SER A 238 34.65 2.14 11.09
CA SER A 238 35.87 1.99 10.28
C SER A 238 35.60 1.68 8.81
N LYS A 239 34.41 1.12 8.50
CA LYS A 239 33.90 0.95 7.15
C LYS A 239 32.63 1.78 6.98
N PRO A 240 32.76 3.12 6.83
CA PRO A 240 31.60 3.98 6.78
C PRO A 240 30.81 3.72 5.49
N ARG A 241 29.48 3.76 5.61
CA ARG A 241 28.57 3.56 4.47
C ARG A 241 28.66 4.71 3.44
N ARG A 242 28.97 5.91 3.90
CA ARG A 242 29.02 7.15 3.10
C ARG A 242 30.34 7.87 3.35
N SER A 243 30.82 8.65 2.39
CA SER A 243 31.89 9.63 2.59
C SER A 243 31.43 10.75 3.54
N VAL A 244 32.35 11.59 4.05
CA VAL A 244 31.96 12.75 4.88
C VAL A 244 31.12 13.75 4.07
N PRO A 245 31.49 14.13 2.83
CA PRO A 245 30.65 14.97 1.98
C PRO A 245 29.25 14.40 1.76
N ASP A 246 29.14 13.11 1.44
CA ASP A 246 27.85 12.46 1.23
C ASP A 246 26.99 12.47 2.50
N GLU A 247 27.60 12.34 3.67
CA GLU A 247 26.89 12.41 4.96
C GLU A 247 26.37 13.82 5.24
N LEU A 248 27.16 14.86 4.96
CA LEU A 248 26.71 16.26 5.10
C LEU A 248 25.58 16.60 4.10
N VAL A 249 25.66 16.09 2.87
CA VAL A 249 24.56 16.17 1.90
C VAL A 249 23.33 15.43 2.41
N TRP A 250 23.51 14.28 3.04
CA TRP A 250 22.42 13.50 3.62
C TRP A 250 21.73 14.26 4.77
N LEU A 251 22.49 14.85 5.69
CA LEU A 251 21.95 15.71 6.75
C LEU A 251 21.19 16.91 6.18
N THR A 252 21.75 17.57 5.16
CA THR A 252 21.09 18.68 4.46
C THR A 252 19.78 18.25 3.81
N LYS A 253 19.74 17.06 3.18
CA LYS A 253 18.52 16.50 2.58
C LYS A 253 17.47 16.15 3.63
N ARG A 254 17.87 15.67 4.81
CA ARG A 254 16.99 15.48 5.97
C ARG A 254 16.47 16.81 6.53
N GLY A 255 17.20 17.90 6.25
CA GLY A 255 16.91 19.24 6.74
C GLY A 255 17.59 19.54 8.08
N ASP A 256 18.53 18.70 8.51
CA ASP A 256 19.20 18.85 9.79
C ASP A 256 20.40 19.78 9.66
N PRO A 257 20.48 20.83 10.50
CA PRO A 257 21.61 21.75 10.49
C PRO A 257 22.86 21.06 11.04
N PHE A 258 24.02 21.46 10.54
CA PHE A 258 25.30 20.97 11.04
C PHE A 258 26.35 22.07 11.15
N VAL A 259 27.31 21.89 12.05
CA VAL A 259 28.59 22.60 12.03
C VAL A 259 29.68 21.60 11.71
N TYR A 260 30.39 21.81 10.60
CA TYR A 260 31.45 20.94 10.13
C TYR A 260 32.81 21.56 10.45
N PHE A 261 33.59 20.87 11.28
CA PHE A 261 34.94 21.25 11.67
C PHE A 261 35.96 20.41 10.90
N SER A 262 36.78 21.06 10.09
CA SER A 262 37.84 20.40 9.31
C SER A 262 39.07 21.29 9.19
N SER A 263 40.25 20.67 9.17
CA SER A 263 41.53 21.32 8.92
C SER A 263 41.97 21.16 7.46
N ASN A 264 41.29 20.30 6.70
CA ASN A 264 41.69 19.95 5.35
C ASN A 264 40.86 20.71 4.31
N SER A 265 41.49 21.68 3.66
CA SER A 265 40.89 22.46 2.58
C SER A 265 40.38 21.63 1.40
N ALA A 266 40.92 20.44 1.16
CA ALA A 266 40.43 19.54 0.12
C ALA A 266 39.06 18.96 0.49
N ASN A 267 38.90 18.50 1.74
CA ASN A 267 37.63 17.99 2.26
C ASN A 267 36.57 19.09 2.24
N THR A 268 36.92 20.33 2.64
CA THR A 268 35.95 21.43 2.67
C THR A 268 35.48 21.83 1.26
N LYS A 269 36.37 21.76 0.25
CA LYS A 269 35.99 21.94 -1.16
C LYS A 269 35.09 20.83 -1.68
N GLU A 270 35.41 19.56 -1.39
CA GLU A 270 34.58 18.42 -1.80
C GLU A 270 33.18 18.50 -1.17
N VAL A 271 33.10 18.89 0.10
CA VAL A 271 31.84 19.18 0.81
C VAL A 271 31.07 20.31 0.12
N ASP A 272 31.75 21.40 -0.22
CA ASP A 272 31.13 22.54 -0.89
C ASP A 272 30.54 22.14 -2.26
N GLU A 273 31.33 21.45 -3.08
CA GLU A 273 30.89 20.94 -4.39
C GLU A 273 29.71 19.97 -4.26
N ALA A 274 29.77 19.05 -3.30
CA ALA A 274 28.71 18.08 -3.06
C ALA A 274 27.40 18.76 -2.59
N LEU A 275 27.50 19.81 -1.77
CA LEU A 275 26.35 20.54 -1.25
C LEU A 275 25.74 21.52 -2.28
N VAL A 276 26.49 21.93 -3.29
CA VAL A 276 26.02 22.81 -4.39
C VAL A 276 25.08 22.10 -5.40
N SER A 277 24.68 20.85 -5.13
CA SER A 277 23.93 19.95 -6.04
C SER A 277 22.89 20.59 -7.00
N PHE A 278 23.35 20.83 -8.23
CA PHE A 278 22.85 20.47 -9.58
C PHE A 278 21.39 20.66 -10.03
N PHE A 279 20.42 20.99 -9.16
CA PHE A 279 19.06 21.34 -9.60
C PHE A 279 18.68 22.72 -9.07
N GLY A 280 18.56 23.68 -9.99
CA GLY A 280 18.24 25.11 -9.77
C GLY A 280 16.87 25.42 -9.13
N LYS A 281 16.30 24.52 -8.32
CA LYS A 281 15.10 24.77 -7.52
C LYS A 281 15.49 24.87 -6.04
N LYS A 282 15.99 26.06 -5.68
CA LYS A 282 16.34 26.59 -4.34
C LYS A 282 15.21 26.55 -3.28
N LYS A 283 14.17 25.74 -3.42
CA LYS A 283 12.98 25.93 -2.56
C LYS A 283 13.15 25.46 -1.12
N ASN A 284 14.10 24.57 -0.79
CA ASN A 284 14.18 23.98 0.57
C ASN A 284 15.60 23.52 1.01
N SER A 285 16.69 24.11 0.53
CA SER A 285 18.06 23.77 0.99
C SER A 285 18.47 24.68 2.15
N LEU A 286 18.95 24.11 3.26
CA LEU A 286 19.62 24.85 4.34
C LEU A 286 20.70 25.76 3.73
N GLN A 287 20.80 27.00 4.20
CA GLN A 287 21.88 27.89 3.78
C GLN A 287 23.20 27.39 4.36
N ILE A 288 24.28 27.46 3.57
CA ILE A 288 25.61 27.05 4.01
C ILE A 288 26.47 28.30 4.18
N ILE A 289 27.05 28.47 5.36
CA ILE A 289 27.87 29.64 5.70
C ILE A 289 29.32 29.19 5.92
N LYS A 290 30.27 29.88 5.30
CA LYS A 290 31.71 29.64 5.48
C LYS A 290 32.31 30.69 6.41
N THR A 291 33.10 30.27 7.39
CA THR A 291 33.70 31.19 8.36
C THR A 291 34.91 31.96 7.83
N GLY A 292 35.49 31.55 6.70
CA GLY A 292 36.69 32.18 6.13
C GLY A 292 36.47 33.51 5.41
N THR A 293 35.21 33.89 5.13
CA THR A 293 34.89 34.99 4.20
C THR A 293 34.13 36.17 4.81
N SER A 294 33.77 36.14 6.11
CA SER A 294 32.96 37.20 6.74
C SER A 294 33.29 37.43 8.21
N ALA A 295 32.99 38.64 8.72
CA ALA A 295 33.06 39.01 10.14
C ALA A 295 31.95 38.28 10.94
N PHE A 296 32.11 36.97 11.08
CA PHE A 296 31.11 36.05 11.58
C PHE A 296 31.41 35.67 13.03
N THR A 297 30.48 35.98 13.93
CA THR A 297 30.63 35.70 15.37
C THR A 297 30.16 34.29 15.72
N ASP A 298 30.77 33.69 16.74
CA ASP A 298 30.40 32.35 17.23
C ASP A 298 28.94 32.28 17.66
N ASN A 299 28.44 33.37 18.25
CA ASN A 299 27.06 33.47 18.68
C ASN A 299 26.09 33.40 17.48
N PHE A 300 26.38 34.11 16.39
CA PHE A 300 25.53 34.03 15.20
C PHE A 300 25.58 32.64 14.54
N ALA A 301 26.75 31.99 14.55
CA ALA A 301 26.90 30.61 14.13
C ALA A 301 26.00 29.66 14.93
N PHE A 302 26.11 29.77 16.25
CA PHE A 302 25.40 28.94 17.20
C PHE A 302 23.89 29.11 17.05
N GLU A 303 23.38 30.34 17.04
CA GLU A 303 21.94 30.60 16.91
C GLU A 303 21.38 30.11 15.57
N SER A 304 22.13 30.29 14.48
CA SER A 304 21.68 29.85 13.16
C SER A 304 21.66 28.33 13.04
N TRP A 305 22.64 27.65 13.64
CA TRP A 305 22.68 26.20 13.77
C TRP A 305 21.56 25.67 14.69
N TRP A 306 21.41 26.24 15.88
CA TRP A 306 20.42 25.85 16.89
C TRP A 306 18.98 25.98 16.39
N PHE A 307 18.67 27.00 15.59
CA PHE A 307 17.34 27.18 15.01
C PHE A 307 17.15 26.49 13.65
N GLY A 308 18.14 25.75 13.15
CA GLY A 308 18.03 25.04 11.87
C GLY A 308 17.93 25.96 10.67
N ARG A 309 18.54 27.15 10.73
CA ARG A 309 18.51 28.15 9.64
C ARG A 309 19.63 27.94 8.64
N SER A 310 20.80 27.54 9.13
CA SER A 310 21.98 27.34 8.30
C SER A 310 22.88 26.25 8.86
N SER A 311 23.65 25.64 7.97
CA SER A 311 24.82 24.84 8.31
C SER A 311 26.09 25.68 8.17
N VAL A 312 27.11 25.40 8.97
CA VAL A 312 28.34 26.18 9.04
C VAL A 312 29.54 25.28 8.73
N ILE A 313 30.46 25.76 7.91
CA ILE A 313 31.72 25.09 7.60
C ILE A 313 32.87 25.91 8.18
N VAL A 314 33.70 25.26 8.99
CA VAL A 314 34.88 25.83 9.66
C VAL A 314 36.13 25.12 9.14
N GLU A 315 37.01 25.86 8.48
CA GLU A 315 38.18 25.33 7.74
C GLU A 315 39.50 25.41 8.51
N SER A 316 39.53 26.04 9.69
CA SER A 316 40.73 26.19 10.53
C SER A 316 40.60 25.39 11.81
N LYS A 317 41.68 24.71 12.18
CA LYS A 317 41.79 23.95 13.44
C LYS A 317 41.65 24.88 14.65
N GLU A 318 42.42 25.96 14.68
CA GLU A 318 42.42 26.93 15.79
C GLU A 318 41.03 27.56 15.96
N ARG A 319 40.38 27.87 14.83
CA ARG A 319 39.01 28.41 14.84
C ARG A 319 38.01 27.39 15.36
N SER A 320 38.16 26.12 15.00
CA SER A 320 37.30 25.03 15.46
C SER A 320 37.42 24.80 16.97
N GLU A 321 38.65 24.79 17.49
CA GLU A 321 38.94 24.64 18.93
C GLU A 321 38.45 25.84 19.74
N SER A 322 38.60 27.06 19.23
CA SER A 322 38.02 28.25 19.87
C SER A 322 36.48 28.23 19.83
N MET A 323 35.89 27.87 18.68
CA MET A 323 34.44 27.88 18.51
C MET A 323 33.74 26.81 19.35
N ILE A 324 34.34 25.62 19.54
CA ILE A 324 33.75 24.59 20.39
C ILE A 324 33.68 25.02 21.86
N GLY A 325 34.68 25.79 22.33
CA GLY A 325 34.65 26.42 23.65
C GLY A 325 33.47 27.38 23.80
N SER A 326 33.33 28.32 22.87
CA SER A 326 32.19 29.25 22.82
C SER A 326 30.84 28.52 22.76
N PHE A 327 30.75 27.42 21.99
CA PHE A 327 29.54 26.63 21.86
C PHE A 327 29.19 25.90 23.15
N LEU A 328 30.17 25.40 23.90
CA LEU A 328 29.93 24.79 25.21
C LEU A 328 29.27 25.78 26.17
N ASP A 329 29.80 26.99 26.28
CA ASP A 329 29.23 28.01 27.16
C ASP A 329 27.78 28.35 26.80
N LEU A 330 27.50 28.47 25.49
CA LEU A 330 26.14 28.71 24.98
C LEU A 330 25.22 27.52 25.25
N LEU A 331 25.68 26.29 25.02
CA LEU A 331 24.92 25.06 25.28
C LEU A 331 24.61 24.90 26.77
N GLU A 332 25.48 25.32 27.67
CA GLU A 332 25.22 25.31 29.10
C GLU A 332 24.15 26.32 29.50
N GLY A 333 24.20 27.52 28.92
CA GLY A 333 23.12 28.50 29.02
C GLY A 333 21.77 27.91 28.57
N ARG A 334 21.74 27.18 27.45
CA ARG A 334 20.52 26.50 26.96
C ARG A 334 20.10 25.33 27.84
N SER A 335 21.05 24.52 28.34
CA SER A 335 20.75 23.40 29.22
C SER A 335 20.15 23.86 30.55
N SER A 336 20.63 24.97 31.12
CA SER A 336 20.11 25.50 32.39
C SER A 336 18.64 25.95 32.28
N THR A 337 18.27 26.48 31.12
CA THR A 337 16.89 26.90 30.78
C THR A 337 16.03 25.75 30.24
N ARG A 338 16.56 24.52 30.19
CA ARG A 338 15.92 23.33 29.59
C ARG A 338 15.50 23.53 28.13
N ALA A 339 16.15 24.46 27.43
CA ALA A 339 15.92 24.67 26.01
C ALA A 339 16.43 23.47 25.21
N ARG A 340 15.63 23.03 24.23
CA ARG A 340 15.98 21.93 23.33
C ARG A 340 15.92 22.37 21.88
N VAL A 341 16.77 21.78 21.07
CA VAL A 341 16.74 21.96 19.62
C VAL A 341 15.45 21.33 19.09
N ARG A 342 14.71 22.06 18.23
CA ARG A 342 13.46 21.57 17.64
C ARG A 342 13.71 20.44 16.63
N GLN A 343 14.83 20.53 15.93
CA GLN A 343 15.30 19.58 14.93
C GLN A 343 16.67 19.08 15.35
N THR A 344 17.02 17.82 15.11
CA THR A 344 18.33 17.32 15.54
C THR A 344 19.43 18.10 14.81
N ALA A 345 20.28 18.77 15.57
CA ALA A 345 21.42 19.53 15.06
C ALA A 345 22.71 18.75 15.28
N HIS A 346 23.68 18.87 14.36
CA HIS A 346 24.89 18.04 14.39
C HIS A 346 26.14 18.88 14.53
N LEU A 347 27.06 18.45 15.41
CA LEU A 347 28.45 18.90 15.42
C LEU A 347 29.27 17.80 14.77
N VAL A 348 29.93 18.10 13.65
CA VAL A 348 30.68 17.12 12.88
C VAL A 348 32.16 17.41 13.03
N TRP A 349 32.89 16.50 13.67
CA TRP A 349 34.31 16.64 13.97
C TRP A 349 35.15 15.80 13.03
N ASP A 350 35.83 16.47 12.09
CA ASP A 350 36.71 15.88 11.07
C ASP A 350 38.13 16.49 11.09
N LEU A 351 38.58 16.92 12.27
CA LEU A 351 39.98 17.34 12.48
C LEU A 351 40.91 16.13 12.57
N ASP A 352 42.22 16.32 12.50
CA ASP A 352 43.20 15.24 12.71
C ASP A 352 43.53 15.00 14.19
N SER A 353 43.14 15.94 15.06
CA SER A 353 43.30 15.83 16.50
C SER A 353 42.01 15.36 17.17
N PRO A 354 42.09 14.42 18.13
CA PRO A 354 40.93 14.02 18.91
C PRO A 354 40.40 15.19 19.74
N ILE A 355 39.09 15.18 19.98
CA ILE A 355 38.49 16.05 20.99
C ILE A 355 39.03 15.62 22.36
N PRO A 356 39.55 16.54 23.20
CA PRO A 356 39.91 16.21 24.57
C PRO A 356 38.76 15.53 25.32
N ASN A 357 39.05 14.44 26.03
CA ASN A 357 38.01 13.61 26.67
C ASN A 357 37.08 14.40 27.60
N GLU A 358 37.59 15.42 28.28
CA GLU A 358 36.79 16.31 29.12
C GLU A 358 35.73 17.06 28.30
N ILE A 359 36.13 17.63 27.17
CA ILE A 359 35.23 18.32 26.23
C ILE A 359 34.24 17.33 25.63
N LYS A 360 34.70 16.15 25.20
CA LYS A 360 33.83 15.09 24.65
C LYS A 360 32.73 14.69 25.64
N ASN A 361 33.10 14.38 26.89
CA ASN A 361 32.15 13.98 27.93
C ASN A 361 31.15 15.10 28.25
N ARG A 362 31.61 16.36 28.27
CA ARG A 362 30.74 17.51 28.50
C ARG A 362 29.76 17.72 27.34
N LEU A 363 30.23 17.60 26.10
CA LEU A 363 29.37 17.64 24.90
C LEU A 363 28.34 16.52 24.90
N GLU A 364 28.72 15.30 25.28
CA GLU A 364 27.80 14.17 25.36
C GLU A 364 26.67 14.40 26.38
N GLN A 365 27.01 14.92 27.56
CA GLN A 365 26.02 15.27 28.59
C GLN A 365 25.08 16.39 28.12
N LEU A 366 25.61 17.40 27.45
CA LEU A 366 24.82 18.49 26.89
C LEU A 366 23.93 17.99 25.75
N ALA A 367 24.47 17.21 24.82
CA ALA A 367 23.75 16.59 23.72
C ALA A 367 22.51 15.83 24.20
N ALA A 368 22.65 15.01 25.25
CA ALA A 368 21.53 14.28 25.85
C ALA A 368 20.42 15.20 26.42
N ARG A 369 20.79 16.41 26.88
CA ARG A 369 19.84 17.38 27.48
C ARG A 369 19.19 18.30 26.45
N THR A 370 19.97 18.77 25.48
CA THR A 370 19.57 19.77 24.50
C THR A 370 19.09 19.16 23.17
N GLY A 371 19.44 17.91 22.87
CA GLY A 371 18.97 17.18 21.68
C GLY A 371 19.79 17.40 20.39
N PHE A 372 21.04 17.86 20.50
CA PHE A 372 21.99 17.82 19.38
C PHE A 372 22.78 16.51 19.41
N SER A 373 23.52 16.23 18.33
CA SER A 373 24.43 15.08 18.23
C SER A 373 25.84 15.50 17.87
N LEU A 374 26.83 14.79 18.41
CA LEU A 374 28.24 14.88 18.03
C LEU A 374 28.59 13.71 17.10
N LEU A 375 29.03 13.98 15.88
CA LEU A 375 29.50 12.99 14.90
C LEU A 375 31.03 13.04 14.83
N LEU A 376 31.70 11.95 15.18
CA LEU A 376 33.16 11.82 15.08
C LEU A 376 33.52 11.11 13.78
N CYS A 377 34.20 11.81 12.87
CA CYS A 377 34.50 11.29 11.53
C CYS A 377 35.74 10.40 11.46
N LYS A 378 36.64 10.52 12.45
CA LYS A 378 37.89 9.75 12.55
C LYS A 378 37.90 8.98 13.87
N ASN A 379 38.37 7.74 13.81
CA ASN A 379 38.65 6.95 15.00
C ASN A 379 40.06 7.27 15.47
N TYR A 380 40.14 7.72 16.72
CA TYR A 380 41.39 7.92 17.43
C TYR A 380 41.50 6.73 18.39
N GLU A 381 42.06 5.62 17.90
CA GLU A 381 42.38 4.45 18.73
C GLU A 381 43.70 4.66 19.48
#